data_AF-A0A6P0Z4W8-F1
#
_entry.id   AF-A0A6P0Z4W8-F1
#
_cell.length_a   1.000
_cell.length_b   1.000
_cell.length_c   1.000
_cell.angle_alpha   90.00
_cell.angle_beta   90.00
_cell.angle_gamma   90.00
#
_symmetry.space_group_name_H-M   'P 1'
#
loop_
_entity.id
_entity.type
_entity.pdbx_description
1 polymer ?
#
loop_
_entity_poly.entity_id
_entity_poly.type
_entity_poly.pdbx_seq_one_letter_code
_entity_poly.pdbx_strand_id
1 'polypeptide(L)' 'MYYPEHQVISVHIPKTAGNSIARGLASNGFAKTVLLKKHAKAQEYREVVGKRVWEEYFTFAFVRNPWDLMVSSYNW' A
#
# COMPACT_ATOMS: atom_id res chain seq x y z
N MET A 1 -1.56 2.00 2.57
CA MET A 1 -2.71 2.86 2.24
C MET A 1 -3.91 2.14 2.80
N TYR A 2 -4.72 2.83 3.61
CA TYR A 2 -5.78 2.21 4.40
C TYR A 2 -7.13 2.69 3.89
N TYR A 3 -8.04 1.75 3.65
CA TYR A 3 -9.36 1.98 3.05
C TYR A 3 -10.43 1.22 3.87
N PRO A 4 -10.87 1.77 5.01
CA PRO A 4 -11.71 1.06 5.98
C PRO A 4 -13.09 0.69 5.43
N GLU A 5 -13.73 1.58 4.68
CA GLU A 5 -15.06 1.35 4.09
C GLU A 5 -15.10 0.16 3.14
N HIS A 6 -13.96 -0.16 2.55
CA HIS A 6 -13.81 -1.26 1.59
C HIS A 6 -13.08 -2.46 2.21
N GLN A 7 -12.68 -2.37 3.49
CA GLN A 7 -11.90 -3.39 4.19
C GLN A 7 -10.61 -3.77 3.45
N VAL A 8 -9.90 -2.76 2.92
CA VAL A 8 -8.68 -2.96 2.12
C VAL A 8 -7.47 -2.25 2.72
N ILE A 9 -6.33 -2.94 2.70
CA ILE A 9 -5.02 -2.37 3.01
C ILE A 9 -4.07 -2.60 1.83
N SER A 10 -3.57 -1.54 1.21
CA SER A 10 -2.56 -1.63 0.15
C SER A 10 -1.20 -1.16 0.66
N VAL A 11 -0.23 -2.07 0.82
CA VAL A 11 1.13 -1.74 1.27
C VAL A 11 1.94 -1.18 0.10
N HIS A 12 2.32 0.10 0.19
CA HIS A 12 2.96 0.81 -0.91
C HIS A 12 4.48 0.62 -0.89
N ILE A 13 5.00 -0.35 -1.62
CA ILE A 13 6.45 -0.54 -1.79
C ILE A 13 7.01 0.50 -2.78
N PRO A 14 8.17 1.13 -2.51
CA PRO A 14 8.79 2.07 -3.45
C PRO A 14 8.99 1.47 -4.85
N LYS A 15 8.74 2.28 -5.88
CA LYS A 15 9.01 1.94 -7.30
C LYS A 15 8.24 0.74 -7.87
N THR A 16 7.15 0.32 -7.21
CA THR A 16 6.27 -0.77 -7.67
C THR A 16 4.90 -0.30 -8.17
N ALA A 17 4.87 0.88 -8.82
CA ALA A 17 3.64 1.50 -9.34
C ALA A 17 2.54 1.78 -8.29
N GLY A 18 2.88 1.86 -6.99
CA GLY A 18 1.91 2.13 -5.93
C GLY A 18 1.17 3.47 -6.06
N ASN A 19 1.75 4.48 -6.73
CA ASN A 19 1.04 5.72 -7.07
C ASN A 19 -0.09 5.47 -8.08
N SER A 20 0.12 4.61 -9.07
CA SER A 20 -0.90 4.26 -10.07
C SER A 20 -2.07 3.53 -9.42
N ILE A 21 -1.78 2.59 -8.52
CA ILE A 21 -2.81 1.91 -7.71
C ILE A 21 -3.56 2.90 -6.82
N ALA A 22 -2.85 3.81 -6.14
CA ALA A 22 -3.49 4.82 -5.31
C ALA A 22 -4.50 5.68 -6.12
N ARG A 23 -4.11 6.10 -7.34
CA ARG A 23 -4.97 6.88 -8.25
C ARG A 23 -6.13 6.05 -8.79
N GLY A 24 -5.87 4.82 -9.22
CA GLY A 24 -6.91 3.92 -9.74
C GLY A 24 -7.96 3.56 -8.69
N LEU A 25 -7.54 3.32 -7.44
CA LEU A 25 -8.48 3.11 -6.34
C LEU A 25 -9.30 4.38 -6.08
N ALA A 26 -8.65 5.54 -6.00
CA ALA A 26 -9.35 6.81 -5.78
C ALA A 26 -10.37 7.12 -6.88
N SER A 27 -10.06 6.86 -8.16
CA SER A 27 -11.00 7.05 -9.27
C SER A 27 -12.18 6.07 -9.25
N ASN A 28 -12.07 4.98 -8.49
CA ASN A 28 -13.13 3.98 -8.30
C ASN A 28 -13.82 4.12 -6.92
N GLY A 29 -13.73 5.29 -6.29
CA GLY A 29 -14.48 5.59 -5.06
C GLY A 29 -13.82 5.13 -3.75
N PHE A 30 -12.58 4.63 -3.78
CA PHE A 30 -11.87 4.26 -2.55
C PHE A 30 -11.34 5.51 -1.85
N ALA A 31 -12.00 5.92 -0.78
CA ALA A 31 -11.54 6.99 0.11
C ALA A 31 -10.34 6.51 0.95
N LYS A 32 -9.16 7.08 0.69
CA LYS A 32 -7.95 6.76 1.44
C LYS A 32 -7.94 7.49 2.78
N THR A 33 -7.77 6.74 3.86
CA THR A 33 -7.45 7.31 5.18
C THR A 33 -5.93 7.36 5.37
N VAL A 34 -5.44 8.51 5.85
CA VAL A 34 -4.01 8.70 6.15
C VAL A 34 -3.76 8.22 7.58
N LEU A 35 -3.24 6.99 7.71
CA LEU A 35 -2.80 6.42 8.99
C LEU A 35 -1.29 6.50 9.21
N LEU A 36 -0.51 6.31 8.14
CA LEU A 36 0.93 6.11 8.19
C LEU A 36 1.61 6.88 7.06
N LYS A 37 2.92 7.13 7.24
CA LYS A 37 3.79 7.67 6.19
C LYS A 37 3.75 6.81 4.92
N LYS A 38 4.05 7.43 3.78
CA LYS A 38 4.25 6.71 2.53
C LYS A 38 5.38 5.69 2.72
N HIS A 39 5.23 4.51 2.10
CA HIS A 39 6.20 3.42 2.19
C HIS A 39 6.40 2.80 3.58
N ALA A 40 5.44 2.99 4.50
CA ALA A 40 5.40 2.21 5.73
C ALA A 40 5.35 0.70 5.43
N LYS A 41 6.07 -0.07 6.23
CA LYS A 41 6.19 -1.52 6.16
C LYS A 41 4.87 -2.19 6.55
N ALA A 42 4.63 -3.39 6.06
CA ALA A 42 3.46 -4.20 6.44
C ALA A 42 3.33 -4.37 7.97
N GLN A 43 4.46 -4.53 8.67
CA GLN A 43 4.48 -4.62 10.12
C GLN A 43 3.90 -3.38 10.81
N GLU A 44 4.27 -2.16 10.35
CA GLU A 44 3.74 -0.91 10.90
C GLU A 44 2.22 -0.82 10.69
N TYR A 45 1.69 -1.28 9.54
CA TYR A 45 0.25 -1.36 9.34
C TYR A 45 -0.40 -2.30 10.34
N ARG A 46 0.12 -3.53 10.49
CA ARG A 46 -0.43 -4.53 11.42
C ARG A 46 -0.44 -4.05 12.87
N GLU A 47 0.59 -3.32 13.29
CA GLU A 47 0.69 -2.71 14.62
C GLU A 47 -0.38 -1.62 14.84
N VAL A 48 -0.61 -0.76 13.83
CA VAL A 48 -1.54 0.36 13.93
C VAL A 48 -3.00 -0.07 13.80
N VAL A 49 -3.33 -0.96 12.86
CA VAL A 49 -4.74 -1.40 12.66
C VAL A 49 -5.14 -2.51 13.63
N GLY A 50 -4.16 -3.18 14.25
CA GLY A 50 -4.37 -4.31 15.14
C GLY A 50 -4.59 -5.63 14.40
N LYS A 51 -4.37 -6.74 15.12
CA LYS A 51 -4.41 -8.11 14.57
C LYS A 51 -5.74 -8.44 13.89
N ARG A 52 -6.86 -8.13 14.55
CA ARG A 52 -8.21 -8.45 14.05
C ARG A 52 -8.47 -7.81 12.68
N VAL A 53 -8.23 -6.50 12.55
CA VAL A 53 -8.42 -5.78 11.28
C VAL A 53 -7.46 -6.30 10.20
N TRP A 54 -6.20 -6.56 10.55
CA TRP A 54 -5.21 -7.10 9.61
C TRP A 54 -5.61 -8.48 9.04
N GLU A 55 -6.22 -9.34 9.85
CA GLU A 55 -6.66 -10.67 9.45
C GLU A 55 -7.99 -10.65 8.68
N GLU A 56 -8.88 -9.70 8.97
CA GLU A 56 -10.18 -9.54 8.29
C GLU A 56 -10.07 -8.78 6.95
N TYR A 57 -9.19 -7.77 6.87
CA TYR A 57 -9.11 -6.88 5.70
C TYR A 57 -8.29 -7.52 4.59
N PHE A 58 -8.73 -7.33 3.34
CA PHE A 58 -7.95 -7.73 2.18
C PHE A 58 -6.68 -6.86 2.08
N THR A 59 -5.54 -7.50 2.34
CA THR A 59 -4.25 -6.83 2.37
C THR A 59 -3.37 -7.30 1.22
N PHE A 60 -2.86 -6.35 0.42
CA PHE A 60 -2.03 -6.68 -0.74
C PHE A 60 -0.87 -5.68 -0.95
N ALA A 61 0.11 -6.10 -1.75
CA ALA A 61 1.21 -5.28 -2.22
C ALA A 61 1.56 -5.67 -3.65
N PHE A 62 2.14 -4.72 -4.40
CA PHE A 62 2.78 -5.02 -5.67
C PHE A 62 4.29 -5.05 -5.48
N VAL A 63 4.91 -6.07 -6.07
CA VAL A 63 6.36 -6.21 -6.17
C VAL A 63 6.80 -6.01 -7.62
N ARG A 64 8.10 -5.81 -7.81
CA ARG A 64 8.73 -5.65 -9.13
C ARG A 64 9.97 -6.55 -9.19
N ASN A 65 10.40 -6.91 -10.38
CA ASN A 65 11.71 -7.54 -10.58
C ASN A 65 12.80 -6.75 -9.81
N PRO A 66 13.66 -7.42 -9.02
CA PRO A 66 14.64 -6.74 -8.18
C PRO A 66 15.61 -5.83 -8.94
N TRP A 67 16.04 -6.24 -10.15
CA TRP A 67 16.91 -5.44 -10.99
C TRP A 67 16.22 -4.18 -11.47
N ASP A 68 15.01 -4.31 -12.00
CA ASP A 68 14.24 -3.16 -12.46
C ASP A 68 13.88 -2.19 -11.32
N LEU A 69 13.67 -2.71 -10.12
CA LEU A 69 13.46 -1.90 -8.92
C LEU A 69 14.71 -1.10 -8.57
N MET A 70 15.91 -1.70 -8.68
CA MET A 70 17.18 -1.02 -8.46
C MET A 70 17.46 0.03 -9.52
N VAL A 71 17.31 -0.30 -10.81
CA VAL A 71 17.45 0.66 -11.91
C VAL A 71 16.46 1.82 -11.73
N SER A 72 15.22 1.52 -11.33
CA SER A 72 14.23 2.57 -11.08
C SER A 72 14.54 3.42 -9.85
N SER A 73 15.14 2.86 -8.81
CA SER A 73 15.57 3.62 -7.63
C SER A 73 16.79 4.48 -7.91
N TYR A 74 17.65 4.07 -8.85
CA TYR A 74 18.81 4.84 -9.27
C TYR A 74 18.43 6.06 -10.12
N ASN A 75 17.49 5.89 -11.06
CA ASN A 75 17.11 6.96 -11.99
C ASN A 75 16.10 7.97 -11.41
N TRP A 76 15.40 7.64 -10.32
CA TRP A 76 14.29 8.42 -9.76
C TRP A 76 14.10 8.17 -8.27
#